data_AF-A0A2P4SCH6-F1
#
_entry.id   AF-A0A2P4SCH6-F1
#
_cell.length_a   1.000
_cell.length_b   1.000
_cell.length_c   1.000
_cell.angle_alpha   90.00
_cell.angle_beta   90.00
_cell.angle_gamma   90.00
#
_symmetry.space_group_name_H-M   'P 1'
#
loop_
_entity.id
_entity.type
_entity.pdbx_description
1 polymer ?
#
loop_
_entity_poly.entity_id
_entity_poly.type
_entity_poly.pdbx_seq_one_letter_code
_entity_poly.pdbx_strand_id
1 'polypeptide(L)'
;GIVYPAGNYTGPPYVATPFAIPDQNDSMLYLAFSEYFFQTSLFSYYTAGAFNITIAKEIAKYPIIPYPVMMKLMATEIPLVSLQQDSFTLEIQESMEVFALLPDSTTQSLFTVNVAANTSIALNVFDQKLTGSLCLNR
;
A
#
# COMPACT_ATOMS: atom_id res chain seq x y z
N GLY A 1 -7.04 10.32 -14.71
CA GLY A 1 -5.59 10.20 -15.05
C GLY A 1 -5.15 8.77 -14.88
N ILE A 2 -3.96 8.42 -15.38
CA ILE A 2 -3.34 7.09 -15.25
C ILE A 2 -1.93 7.30 -14.68
N VAL A 3 -1.51 6.42 -13.77
CA VAL A 3 -0.13 6.36 -13.29
C VAL A 3 0.60 5.21 -13.98
N TYR A 4 1.84 5.48 -14.39
CA TYR A 4 2.73 4.51 -15.03
C TYR A 4 4.06 4.43 -14.27
N PRO A 5 4.67 3.24 -14.15
CA PRO A 5 6.04 3.14 -13.67
C PRO A 5 7.01 3.84 -14.64
N ALA A 6 8.06 4.46 -14.08
CA ALA A 6 9.07 5.12 -14.90
C ALA A 6 9.75 4.12 -15.84
N GLY A 7 9.82 4.43 -17.13
CA GLY A 7 10.41 3.55 -18.15
C GLY A 7 9.51 2.41 -18.62
N ASN A 8 8.30 2.25 -18.08
CA ASN A 8 7.32 1.29 -18.57
C ASN A 8 5.91 1.92 -18.68
N TYR A 9 5.51 2.21 -19.91
CA TYR A 9 4.23 2.86 -20.23
C TYR A 9 3.18 1.90 -20.80
N THR A 10 3.31 0.59 -20.54
CA THR A 10 2.27 -0.37 -20.91
C THR A 10 0.97 -0.03 -20.17
N GLY A 11 -0.15 -0.05 -20.89
CA GLY A 11 -1.46 0.18 -20.32
C GLY A 11 -1.76 -0.75 -19.13
N PRO A 12 -2.37 -0.24 -18.05
CA PRO A 12 -2.76 -1.08 -16.93
C PRO A 12 -3.92 -2.01 -17.34
N PRO A 13 -4.10 -3.17 -16.69
CA PRO A 13 -5.15 -4.14 -17.03
C PRO A 13 -6.56 -3.73 -16.56
N TYR A 14 -6.74 -2.50 -16.09
CA TYR A 14 -8.01 -1.99 -15.56
C TYR A 14 -8.73 -1.12 -16.59
N VAL A 15 -10.05 -1.04 -16.48
CA VAL A 15 -10.90 -0.19 -17.32
C VAL A 15 -11.50 0.92 -16.46
N ALA A 16 -11.48 2.15 -16.96
CA ALA A 16 -12.06 3.29 -16.25
C ALA A 16 -13.60 3.24 -16.29
N THR A 17 -14.21 3.41 -15.13
CA THR A 17 -15.66 3.58 -14.99
C THR A 17 -16.04 5.07 -14.99
N PRO A 18 -17.10 5.49 -15.71
CA PRO A 18 -17.64 6.82 -15.60
C PRO A 18 -18.14 7.09 -14.17
N PHE A 19 -17.96 8.32 -13.69
CA PHE A 19 -18.51 8.77 -12.42
C PHE A 19 -19.07 10.18 -12.60
N ALA A 20 -20.14 10.50 -11.84
CA ALA A 20 -20.77 11.81 -11.89
C ALA A 20 -20.10 12.76 -10.89
N ILE A 21 -19.96 14.01 -11.30
CA ILE A 21 -19.56 15.10 -10.40
C ILE A 21 -20.86 15.80 -9.98
N PRO A 22 -21.11 16.01 -8.68
CA PRO A 22 -22.29 16.73 -8.24
C PRO A 22 -22.28 18.16 -8.78
N ASP A 23 -23.44 18.65 -9.19
CA ASP A 23 -23.60 20.03 -9.64
C ASP A 23 -23.52 20.96 -8.43
N GLN A 24 -22.38 21.62 -8.29
CA GLN A 24 -22.02 22.49 -7.18
C GLN A 24 -21.42 23.77 -7.80
N ASN A 25 -21.74 24.92 -7.22
CA ASN A 25 -21.26 26.22 -7.70
C ASN A 25 -20.76 27.11 -6.55
N ASP A 26 -20.21 26.49 -5.51
CA ASP A 26 -19.68 27.15 -4.31
C ASP A 26 -18.17 27.41 -4.39
N SER A 27 -17.49 26.87 -5.41
CA SER A 27 -16.04 26.91 -5.57
C SER A 27 -15.64 27.24 -7.01
N MET A 28 -14.47 27.88 -7.21
CA MET A 28 -13.96 28.24 -8.54
C MET A 28 -13.47 27.03 -9.36
N LEU A 29 -13.12 25.93 -8.68
CA LEU A 29 -12.55 24.73 -9.29
C LEU A 29 -12.95 23.50 -8.48
N TYR A 30 -13.37 22.45 -9.17
CA TYR A 30 -13.55 21.11 -8.61
C TYR A 30 -12.56 20.16 -9.25
N LEU A 31 -11.89 19.37 -8.41
CA LEU A 31 -11.01 18.28 -8.83
C LEU A 31 -11.68 16.97 -8.46
N ALA A 32 -11.73 16.04 -9.41
CA ALA A 32 -12.30 14.73 -9.17
C ALA A 32 -11.32 13.63 -9.52
N PHE A 33 -11.23 12.64 -8.63
CA PHE A 33 -10.33 11.50 -8.74
C PHE A 33 -11.16 10.22 -8.81
N SER A 34 -10.91 9.40 -9.81
CA SER A 34 -11.59 8.12 -9.96
C SER A 34 -10.89 7.02 -9.15
N GLU A 35 -11.66 6.00 -8.78
CA GLU A 35 -11.10 4.73 -8.26
C GLU A 35 -10.01 4.19 -9.19
N TYR A 36 -10.24 4.27 -10.51
CA TYR A 36 -9.28 3.89 -11.55
C TYR A 36 -7.92 4.61 -11.44
N PHE A 37 -7.90 5.90 -11.10
CA PHE A 37 -6.64 6.63 -10.89
C PHE A 37 -5.84 6.05 -9.71
N PHE A 38 -6.51 5.73 -8.61
CA PHE A 38 -5.86 5.12 -7.44
C PHE A 38 -5.43 3.67 -7.73
N GLN A 39 -6.27 2.87 -8.39
CA GLN A 39 -5.97 1.47 -8.70
C GLN A 39 -4.75 1.34 -9.62
N THR A 40 -4.63 2.21 -10.63
CA THR A 40 -3.46 2.23 -11.53
C THR A 40 -2.19 2.71 -10.83
N SER A 41 -2.33 3.58 -9.82
CA SER A 41 -1.21 3.99 -8.95
C SER A 41 -0.70 2.80 -8.13
N LEU A 42 -1.58 2.09 -7.43
CA LEU A 42 -1.24 0.93 -6.62
C LEU A 42 -0.58 -0.17 -7.47
N PHE A 43 -1.13 -0.44 -8.65
CA PHE A 43 -0.53 -1.37 -9.61
C PHE A 43 0.89 -0.98 -10.01
N SER A 44 1.13 0.30 -10.30
CA SER A 44 2.46 0.80 -10.67
C SER A 44 3.47 0.64 -9.52
N TYR A 45 3.08 0.97 -8.29
CA TYR A 45 3.93 0.78 -7.11
C TYR A 45 4.18 -0.71 -6.80
N TYR A 46 3.17 -1.56 -6.96
CA TYR A 46 3.30 -3.01 -6.78
C TYR A 46 4.25 -3.64 -7.78
N THR A 47 4.07 -3.34 -9.07
CA THR A 47 4.96 -3.85 -10.12
C THR A 47 6.39 -3.31 -10.02
N ALA A 48 6.58 -2.13 -9.42
CA ALA A 48 7.90 -1.59 -9.09
C ALA A 48 8.52 -2.19 -7.82
N GLY A 49 7.82 -3.06 -7.09
CA GLY A 49 8.28 -3.69 -5.85
C GLY A 49 8.26 -2.77 -4.62
N ALA A 50 7.54 -1.64 -4.68
CA ALA A 50 7.52 -0.65 -3.61
C ALA A 50 6.78 -1.14 -2.33
N PHE A 51 5.99 -2.21 -2.42
CA PHE A 51 5.33 -2.84 -1.28
C PHE A 51 6.18 -3.92 -0.59
N ASN A 52 7.46 -4.04 -0.95
CA ASN A 52 8.38 -4.96 -0.27
C ASN A 52 9.21 -4.18 0.76
N ILE A 53 8.96 -4.42 2.04
CA ILE A 53 9.62 -3.74 3.16
C ILE A 53 10.46 -4.76 3.93
N THR A 54 11.73 -4.44 4.16
CA THR A 54 12.59 -5.21 5.07
C THR A 54 12.88 -4.37 6.30
N ILE A 55 12.42 -4.84 7.46
CA ILE A 55 12.71 -4.26 8.76
C ILE A 55 13.78 -5.12 9.41
N ALA A 56 15.03 -4.75 9.19
CA ALA A 56 16.17 -5.28 9.93
C ALA A 56 16.38 -4.41 11.16
N LYS A 57 15.74 -4.77 12.27
CA LYS A 57 15.99 -4.16 13.57
C LYS A 57 16.35 -5.28 14.52
N GLU A 58 17.30 -5.07 15.43
CA GLU A 58 17.38 -5.91 16.62
C GLU A 58 16.06 -5.74 17.39
N ILE A 59 15.01 -6.45 16.98
CA ILE A 59 13.68 -6.43 17.62
C ILE A 59 13.88 -7.17 18.95
N ALA A 60 14.42 -6.41 19.90
CA ALA A 60 14.68 -6.73 21.29
C ALA A 60 15.68 -7.85 21.56
N LYS A 61 16.61 -7.57 22.47
CA LYS A 61 17.24 -8.58 23.32
C LYS A 61 16.18 -9.19 24.24
N TYR A 62 15.25 -9.96 23.69
CA TYR A 62 14.43 -10.84 24.53
C TYR A 62 15.35 -11.94 25.05
N PRO A 63 15.36 -12.23 26.37
CA PRO A 63 16.28 -13.21 26.95
C PRO A 63 16.08 -14.65 26.43
N ILE A 64 15.08 -14.88 25.57
CA ILE A 64 14.66 -16.16 25.03
C ILE A 64 15.15 -16.36 23.57
N ILE A 65 15.42 -15.27 22.82
CA ILE A 65 15.91 -15.36 21.44
C ILE A 65 17.39 -14.92 21.40
N PRO A 66 18.35 -15.85 21.22
CA PRO A 66 19.78 -15.54 21.31
C PRO A 66 20.32 -14.73 20.12
N TYR A 67 19.51 -14.57 19.07
CA TYR A 67 19.91 -13.97 17.80
C TYR A 67 19.01 -12.79 17.41
N PRO A 68 19.55 -11.71 16.80
CA PRO A 68 18.74 -10.65 16.21
C PRO A 68 17.71 -11.18 15.21
N VAL A 69 16.60 -10.48 15.07
CA VAL A 69 15.50 -10.88 14.20
C VAL A 69 15.39 -9.92 13.01
N MET A 70 15.15 -10.45 11.81
CA MET A 70 14.80 -9.67 10.63
C MET A 70 13.36 -9.97 10.25
N MET A 71 12.62 -8.95 9.85
CA MET A 71 11.25 -9.10 9.35
C MET A 71 11.19 -8.62 7.90
N LYS A 72 10.61 -9.43 7.03
CA LYS A 72 10.28 -9.06 5.65
C LYS A 72 8.77 -9.05 5.49
N LEU A 73 8.24 -7.96 4.98
CA LEU A 73 6.83 -7.78 4.66
C LEU A 73 6.72 -7.59 3.15
N MET A 74 5.91 -8.41 2.51
CA MET A 74 5.76 -8.42 1.05
C MET A 74 4.29 -8.50 0.68
N ALA A 75 3.82 -7.59 -0.18
CA ALA A 75 2.49 -7.73 -0.76
C ALA A 75 2.41 -9.01 -1.60
N THR A 76 1.38 -9.83 -1.36
CA THR A 76 1.18 -11.11 -2.07
C THR A 76 0.36 -10.94 -3.34
N GLU A 77 -0.40 -9.85 -3.41
CA GLU A 77 -1.21 -9.45 -4.56
C GLU A 77 -1.26 -7.93 -4.66
N ILE A 78 -1.78 -7.43 -5.79
CA ILE A 78 -1.93 -6.00 -6.03
C ILE A 78 -2.97 -5.45 -5.04
N PRO A 79 -2.65 -4.41 -4.26
CA PRO A 79 -3.62 -3.81 -3.35
C PRO A 79 -4.87 -3.30 -4.07
N LEU A 80 -6.02 -3.49 -3.44
CA LEU A 80 -7.32 -3.17 -4.03
C LEU A 80 -7.91 -1.93 -3.36
N VAL A 81 -8.35 -1.01 -4.20
CA VAL A 81 -8.94 0.24 -3.76
C VAL A 81 -10.44 0.23 -4.02
N SER A 82 -11.22 0.73 -3.06
CA SER A 82 -12.65 0.95 -3.25
C SER A 82 -13.02 2.37 -2.87
N LEU A 83 -13.64 3.07 -3.81
CA LEU A 83 -14.17 4.42 -3.62
C LEU A 83 -15.69 4.36 -3.72
N GLN A 84 -16.32 4.26 -2.56
CA GLN A 84 -17.77 4.29 -2.40
C GLN A 84 -18.21 5.65 -1.87
N GLN A 85 -19.51 5.92 -1.95
CA GLN A 85 -20.08 7.12 -1.34
C GLN A 85 -19.78 7.10 0.17
N ASP A 86 -19.10 8.14 0.66
CA ASP A 86 -18.65 8.32 2.05
C ASP A 86 -17.59 7.34 2.57
N SER A 87 -17.12 6.40 1.75
CA SER A 87 -16.15 5.38 2.15
C SER A 87 -15.06 5.20 1.10
N PHE A 88 -13.83 5.52 1.49
CA PHE A 88 -12.65 5.21 0.70
C PHE A 88 -11.82 4.19 1.49
N THR A 89 -11.73 2.97 0.97
CA THR A 89 -10.96 1.87 1.58
C THR A 89 -9.83 1.37 0.67
N LEU A 90 -8.83 0.79 1.33
CA LEU A 90 -7.74 0.07 0.70
C LEU A 90 -7.53 -1.26 1.43
N GLU A 91 -7.59 -2.34 0.66
CA GLU A 91 -7.32 -3.70 1.09
C GLU A 91 -5.93 -4.13 0.60
N ILE A 92 -5.14 -4.67 1.53
CA ILE A 92 -3.77 -5.09 1.29
C ILE A 92 -3.61 -6.49 1.86
N GLN A 93 -3.20 -7.45 1.03
CA GLN A 93 -2.73 -8.75 1.49
C GLN A 93 -1.21 -8.80 1.42
N GLU A 94 -0.62 -9.19 2.54
CA GLU A 94 0.82 -9.24 2.73
C GLU A 94 1.22 -10.56 3.37
N SER A 95 2.44 -10.99 3.10
CA SER A 95 3.12 -12.06 3.82
C SER A 95 4.24 -11.45 4.63
N MET A 96 4.21 -11.70 5.94
CA MET A 96 5.26 -11.33 6.87
C MET A 96 6.09 -12.56 7.21
N GLU A 97 7.35 -12.56 6.81
CA GLU A 97 8.30 -13.60 7.17
C GLU A 97 9.31 -13.07 8.19
N VAL A 98 9.51 -13.84 9.25
CA VAL A 98 10.39 -13.48 10.36
C VAL A 98 11.56 -14.46 10.41
N PHE A 99 12.78 -13.91 10.45
CA PHE A 99 14.03 -14.65 10.39
C PHE A 99 14.89 -14.39 11.62
N ALA A 100 15.61 -15.41 12.10
CA ALA A 100 16.76 -15.23 12.98
C ALA A 100 18.03 -14.96 12.15
N LEU A 101 18.86 -14.03 12.62
CA LEU A 101 20.16 -13.71 12.05
C LEU A 101 21.25 -14.51 12.77
N LEU A 102 21.75 -15.56 12.14
CA LEU A 102 22.73 -16.47 12.72
C LEU A 102 24.14 -15.85 12.73
N PRO A 103 25.06 -16.32 13.59
CA PRO A 103 26.42 -15.77 13.69
C PRO A 103 27.25 -15.91 12.41
N ASP A 104 26.91 -16.86 11.54
CA ASP A 104 27.53 -17.07 10.23
C ASP A 104 26.98 -16.13 9.14
N SER A 105 26.19 -15.11 9.54
CA SER A 105 25.52 -14.15 8.66
C SER A 105 24.43 -14.74 7.75
N THR A 106 23.97 -15.98 8.03
CA THR A 106 22.82 -16.57 7.33
C THR A 106 21.50 -16.23 8.04
N THR A 107 20.40 -16.34 7.31
CA THR A 107 19.04 -16.11 7.84
C THR A 107 18.29 -17.42 7.96
N GLN A 108 17.74 -17.72 9.13
CA GLN A 108 16.87 -18.86 9.35
C GLN A 108 15.42 -18.40 9.52
N SER A 109 14.51 -18.89 8.67
CA SER A 109 13.07 -18.60 8.81
C SER A 109 12.54 -19.21 10.12
N LEU A 110 11.88 -18.39 10.93
CA LEU A 110 11.28 -18.80 12.20
C LEU A 110 9.80 -19.13 11.99
N PHE A 111 9.08 -18.22 11.36
CA PHE A 111 7.67 -18.36 11.05
C PHE A 111 7.25 -17.36 9.96
N THR A 112 6.11 -17.66 9.34
CA THR A 112 5.46 -16.84 8.33
C THR A 112 4.03 -16.54 8.77
N VAL A 113 3.58 -15.31 8.56
CA VAL A 113 2.24 -14.83 8.89
C VAL A 113 1.63 -14.21 7.65
N ASN A 114 0.43 -14.65 7.28
CA ASN A 114 -0.38 -13.94 6.30
C ASN A 114 -1.10 -12.79 7.00
N VAL A 115 -0.94 -11.59 6.48
CA VAL A 115 -1.49 -10.35 7.02
C VAL A 115 -2.48 -9.81 5.99
N ALA A 116 -3.73 -9.64 6.42
CA ALA A 116 -4.73 -8.92 5.64
C ALA A 116 -5.04 -7.62 6.37
N ALA A 117 -4.75 -6.49 5.74
CA ALA A 117 -5.02 -5.16 6.26
C ALA A 117 -6.16 -4.53 5.47
N ASN A 118 -7.22 -4.12 6.18
CA ASN A 118 -8.26 -3.27 5.65
C ASN A 118 -8.07 -1.88 6.24
N THR A 119 -7.95 -0.87 5.40
CA THR A 119 -7.68 0.50 5.81
C THR A 119 -8.72 1.46 5.25
N SER A 120 -9.02 2.51 6.00
CA SER A 120 -9.75 3.67 5.50
C SER A 120 -8.77 4.77 5.09
N ILE A 121 -9.11 5.52 4.05
CA ILE A 121 -8.31 6.59 3.49
C ILE A 121 -9.03 7.92 3.68
N ALA A 122 -8.36 8.87 4.33
CA ALA A 122 -8.75 10.26 4.30
C ALA A 122 -7.84 11.02 3.33
N LEU A 123 -8.44 11.71 2.36
CA LEU A 123 -7.73 12.55 1.41
C LEU A 123 -7.75 14.01 1.83
N ASN A 124 -6.66 14.72 1.56
CA ASN A 124 -6.58 16.15 1.73
C ASN A 124 -5.76 16.77 0.60
N VAL A 125 -6.08 18.00 0.21
CA VAL A 125 -5.25 18.78 -0.70
C VAL A 125 -4.55 19.86 0.12
N PHE A 126 -3.22 19.75 0.19
CA PHE A 126 -2.38 20.71 0.90
C PHE A 126 -1.20 21.10 0.01
N ASP A 127 -0.94 22.40 -0.11
CA ASP A 127 0.15 22.93 -0.93
C ASP A 127 0.17 22.35 -2.37
N GLN A 128 -1.00 22.36 -3.02
CA GLN A 128 -1.21 21.84 -4.38
C GLN A 128 -0.90 20.33 -4.54
N LYS A 129 -0.76 19.58 -3.45
CA LYS A 129 -0.52 18.14 -3.46
C LYS A 129 -1.74 17.41 -2.91
N LEU A 130 -2.12 16.33 -3.59
CA LEU A 130 -3.05 15.36 -3.04
C LEU A 130 -2.30 14.50 -2.03
N THR A 131 -2.73 14.56 -0.78
CA THR A 131 -2.19 13.79 0.35
C THR A 131 -3.25 12.83 0.85
N GLY A 132 -2.81 11.67 1.35
CA GLY A 132 -3.71 10.68 1.92
C GLY A 132 -3.16 10.19 3.25
N SER A 133 -4.03 9.96 4.23
CA SER A 133 -3.70 9.26 5.46
C SER A 133 -4.46 7.93 5.51
N LEU A 134 -3.73 6.87 5.81
CA LEU A 134 -4.26 5.52 5.99
C LEU A 134 -4.55 5.28 7.48
N CYS A 135 -5.74 4.80 7.78
CA CYS A 135 -6.10 4.33 9.12
C CYS A 135 -6.45 2.84 9.04
N LEU A 136 -5.77 2.02 9.84
CA LEU A 136 -6.09 0.60 9.92
C LEU A 136 -7.45 0.41 10.59
N ASN A 137 -8.35 -0.28 9.90
CA ASN A 137 -9.66 -0.62 10.44
C ASN A 137 -9.48 -1.72 11.49
N ARG A 138 -10.21 -1.61 12.60
CA ARG A 138 -10.17 -2.56 13.73
C ARG A 138 -11.13 -3.72 13.53
#